data_AF-A0A6P1MSE0-F1
#
_entry.id   AF-A0A6P1MSE0-F1
#
_cell.length_a   1.000
_cell.length_b   1.000
_cell.length_c   1.000
_cell.angle_alpha   90.00
_cell.angle_beta   90.00
_cell.angle_gamma   90.00
#
_symmetry.space_group_name_H-M   'P 1'
#
loop_
_entity.id
_entity.type
_entity.pdbx_description
1 polymer ?
#
loop_
_entity_poly.entity_id
_entity_poly.type
_entity_poly.pdbx_seq_one_letter_code
_entity_poly.pdbx_strand_id
1 'polypeptide(L)'
;MVAAIFHAVPLDYGTQFRMKGDINGNGVTEEYELTNSVLTIREDGKLLWKSPEGYHIDSFALGDVDNDGKDNLVISLWKKGSFGDVQPFWHKGRNKDYKNHLFVYKLEGEILKSVWCSSNLDNPIVSFTIRDADGDGNMELVVKEGEYKKIDKDKYTYDPKGVVRNTVWKWKGWGFYLEDSSKA
;
A
#
# COMPACT_ATOMS: atom_id res chain seq x y z
N MET A 1 -10.79 13.44 -6.27
CA MET A 1 -9.89 13.54 -7.44
C MET A 1 -8.85 12.45 -7.23
N VAL A 2 -8.88 11.35 -8.01
CA VAL A 2 -7.90 10.27 -7.82
C VAL A 2 -7.05 10.11 -9.06
N ALA A 3 -5.74 10.07 -8.88
CA ALA A 3 -4.83 9.42 -9.82
C ALA A 3 -3.52 9.09 -9.13
N ALA A 4 -3.22 7.80 -9.02
CA ALA A 4 -1.87 7.34 -9.32
C ALA A 4 -1.99 6.06 -10.14
N ILE A 5 -1.48 6.11 -11.38
CA ILE A 5 -1.24 4.96 -12.25
C ILE A 5 0.26 4.87 -12.37
N PHE A 6 0.91 3.85 -11.80
CA PHE A 6 2.27 3.48 -12.22
C PHE A 6 2.51 1.98 -12.16
N HIS A 7 3.27 1.51 -13.15
CA HIS A 7 3.66 0.12 -13.37
C HIS A 7 4.76 -0.27 -12.36
N ALA A 8 4.67 -1.44 -11.71
CA ALA A 8 5.85 -2.11 -11.17
C ALA A 8 6.75 -2.57 -12.31
N VAL A 9 7.54 -1.63 -12.82
CA VAL A 9 8.90 -1.94 -13.25
C VAL A 9 9.74 -1.78 -11.98
N PRO A 10 10.70 -2.67 -11.67
CA PRO A 10 11.63 -2.42 -10.58
C PRO A 10 12.15 -1.00 -10.76
N LEU A 11 11.91 -0.13 -9.77
CA LEU A 11 12.31 1.27 -9.83
C LEU A 11 13.78 1.28 -10.24
N ASP A 12 14.05 1.72 -11.47
CA ASP A 12 15.42 1.97 -11.90
C ASP A 12 16.03 2.88 -10.84
N TYR A 13 17.22 2.51 -10.37
CA TYR A 13 17.98 3.26 -9.36
C TYR A 13 17.97 4.76 -9.76
N GLY A 14 17.28 5.60 -8.98
CA GLY A 14 17.13 7.03 -9.25
C GLY A 14 15.72 7.53 -9.57
N THR A 15 14.70 6.65 -9.69
CA THR A 15 13.32 7.11 -9.88
C THR A 15 12.76 7.74 -8.60
N GLN A 16 12.31 8.99 -8.72
CA GLN A 16 11.66 9.76 -7.66
C GLN A 16 10.21 10.00 -8.04
N PHE A 17 9.28 9.66 -7.15
CA PHE A 17 7.86 9.96 -7.29
C PHE A 17 7.43 10.93 -6.19
N ARG A 18 6.65 11.95 -6.55
CA ARG A 18 6.15 12.96 -5.62
C ARG A 18 4.67 13.19 -5.80
N MET A 19 3.96 13.36 -4.69
CA MET A 19 2.56 13.75 -4.65
C MET A 19 2.37 14.82 -3.57
N LYS A 20 1.33 15.63 -3.73
CA LYS A 20 0.91 16.62 -2.73
C LYS A 20 -0.56 16.40 -2.40
N GLY A 21 -0.93 16.55 -1.13
CA GLY A 21 -2.31 16.44 -0.66
C GLY A 21 -2.40 16.86 0.80
N ASP A 22 -3.54 17.38 1.22
CA ASP A 22 -3.88 17.70 2.60
C ASP A 22 -4.77 16.56 3.13
N ILE A 23 -4.16 15.46 3.58
CA ILE A 23 -4.93 14.26 3.98
C ILE A 23 -5.39 14.34 5.44
N ASN A 24 -4.79 15.22 6.25
CA ASN A 24 -5.24 15.45 7.63
C ASN A 24 -6.36 16.51 7.72
N GLY A 25 -6.59 17.28 6.65
CA GLY A 25 -7.64 18.29 6.52
C GLY A 25 -7.37 19.57 7.32
N ASN A 26 -6.11 19.90 7.60
CA ASN A 26 -5.74 21.08 8.39
C ASN A 26 -5.59 22.36 7.56
N GLY A 27 -5.70 22.28 6.23
CA GLY A 27 -5.55 23.39 5.30
C GLY A 27 -4.12 23.65 4.82
N VAL A 28 -3.14 22.87 5.28
CA VAL A 28 -1.74 22.88 4.86
C VAL A 28 -1.49 21.63 4.02
N THR A 29 -0.79 21.79 2.91
CA THR A 29 -0.55 20.67 1.99
C THR A 29 0.70 19.89 2.41
N GLU A 30 0.55 18.58 2.61
CA GLU A 30 1.70 17.70 2.78
C GLU A 30 2.33 17.28 1.45
N GLU A 31 3.63 16.99 1.50
CA GLU A 31 4.44 16.49 0.40
C GLU A 31 4.85 15.04 0.68
N TYR A 32 4.51 14.14 -0.25
CA TYR A 32 4.78 12.72 -0.21
C TYR A 32 5.86 12.42 -1.25
N GLU A 33 7.01 11.92 -0.82
CA GLU A 33 8.16 11.69 -1.69
C GLU A 33 8.66 10.25 -1.54
N LEU A 34 8.57 9.47 -2.62
CA LEU A 34 9.14 8.14 -2.75
C LEU A 34 10.42 8.21 -3.56
N THR A 35 11.56 7.98 -2.91
CA THR A 35 12.88 7.99 -3.53
C THR A 35 13.66 6.76 -3.06
N ASN A 36 14.18 5.95 -3.98
CA ASN A 36 14.92 4.73 -3.67
C ASN A 36 14.18 3.81 -2.67
N SER A 37 12.87 3.65 -2.89
CA SER A 37 11.98 2.81 -2.06
C SER A 37 11.80 3.26 -0.60
N VAL A 38 12.15 4.51 -0.31
CA VAL A 38 11.89 5.16 0.97
C VAL A 38 10.84 6.24 0.76
N LEU A 39 9.72 6.13 1.48
CA LEU A 39 8.67 7.14 1.48
C LEU A 39 8.89 8.13 2.61
N THR A 40 8.80 9.42 2.31
CA THR A 40 8.91 10.52 3.26
C THR A 40 7.69 11.43 3.13
N ILE A 41 7.14 11.88 4.27
CA ILE A 41 6.03 12.83 4.35
C ILE A 41 6.53 14.10 5.03
N ARG A 42 6.29 15.26 4.41
CA ARG A 42 6.65 16.56 4.96
C ARG A 42 5.48 17.53 4.89
N GLU A 43 5.44 18.49 5.80
CA GLU A 43 4.51 19.61 5.78
C GLU A 43 5.32 20.87 6.12
N ASP A 44 5.26 21.90 5.29
CA ASP A 44 6.06 23.14 5.45
C ASP A 44 7.56 22.90 5.73
N GLY A 45 8.13 21.89 5.07
CA GLY A 45 9.53 21.49 5.23
C GLY A 45 9.85 20.67 6.49
N LYS A 46 8.91 20.54 7.44
CA LYS A 46 9.02 19.66 8.60
C LYS A 46 8.80 18.21 8.19
N LEU A 47 9.68 17.32 8.66
CA LEU A 47 9.50 15.87 8.49
C LEU A 47 8.42 15.36 9.44
N LEU A 48 7.30 14.89 8.90
CA LEU A 48 6.22 14.26 9.66
C LEU A 48 6.46 12.77 9.85
N TRP A 49 6.86 12.08 8.77
CA TRP A 49 7.08 10.63 8.81
C TRP A 49 8.07 10.17 7.74
N LYS A 50 8.75 9.06 8.03
CA LYS A 50 9.62 8.35 7.08
C LYS A 50 9.39 6.86 7.24
N SER A 51 9.38 6.12 6.12
CA SER A 51 9.22 4.67 6.14
C SER A 51 10.30 4.00 7.02
N PRO A 52 9.93 3.04 7.88
CA PRO A 52 10.89 2.35 8.75
C PRO A 52 11.99 1.62 7.97
N GLU A 53 13.11 1.36 8.64
CA GLU A 53 14.15 0.51 8.08
C GLU A 53 13.61 -0.91 7.80
N GLY A 54 14.09 -1.51 6.70
CA GLY A 54 13.64 -2.83 6.26
C GLY A 54 12.31 -2.84 5.50
N TYR A 55 11.62 -1.69 5.41
CA TYR A 55 10.51 -1.50 4.51
C TYR A 55 11.06 -1.07 3.15
N HIS A 56 10.63 -1.74 2.10
CA HIS A 56 10.92 -1.35 0.73
C HIS A 56 9.61 -0.95 0.07
N ILE A 57 9.36 0.36 0.03
CA ILE A 57 8.13 0.91 -0.52
C ILE A 57 8.19 0.78 -2.04
N ASP A 58 7.16 0.15 -2.62
CA ASP A 58 7.05 -0.09 -4.06
C ASP A 58 6.23 1.02 -4.72
N SER A 59 5.06 1.32 -4.15
CA SER A 59 4.14 2.34 -4.63
C SER A 59 3.23 2.87 -3.52
N PHE A 60 2.67 4.07 -3.73
CA PHE A 60 1.66 4.64 -2.83
C PHE A 60 0.59 5.41 -3.60
N ALA A 61 -0.57 5.61 -2.98
CA ALA A 61 -1.63 6.49 -3.46
C ALA A 61 -2.31 7.21 -2.30
N LEU A 62 -2.95 8.34 -2.58
CA LEU A 62 -3.80 9.07 -1.66
C LEU A 62 -5.26 8.96 -2.10
N GLY A 63 -6.16 8.75 -1.14
CA GLY A 63 -7.60 8.72 -1.36
C GLY A 63 -8.36 8.07 -0.21
N ASP A 64 -9.64 8.42 -0.08
CA ASP A 64 -10.59 7.86 0.91
C ASP A 64 -10.90 6.39 0.63
N VAL A 65 -9.92 5.50 0.84
CA VAL A 65 -10.04 4.06 0.52
C VAL A 65 -10.90 3.32 1.55
N ASP A 66 -11.01 3.87 2.77
CA ASP A 66 -11.84 3.31 3.83
C ASP A 66 -13.24 3.93 3.93
N ASN A 67 -13.56 4.87 3.03
CA ASN A 67 -14.87 5.48 2.82
C ASN A 67 -15.42 6.17 4.08
N ASP A 68 -14.55 6.85 4.83
CA ASP A 68 -14.93 7.60 6.04
C ASP A 68 -15.02 9.12 5.80
N GLY A 69 -14.80 9.55 4.56
CA GLY A 69 -14.82 10.95 4.15
C GLY A 69 -13.48 11.67 4.30
N LYS A 70 -12.40 10.96 4.65
CA LYS A 70 -11.05 11.53 4.74
C LYS A 70 -10.07 10.71 3.91
N ASP A 71 -9.19 11.40 3.18
CA ASP A 71 -8.17 10.73 2.40
C ASP A 71 -7.22 9.92 3.28
N ASN A 72 -6.83 8.75 2.78
CA ASN A 72 -5.85 7.87 3.40
C ASN A 72 -4.59 7.84 2.56
N LEU A 73 -3.47 7.50 3.20
CA LEU A 73 -2.25 7.08 2.51
C LEU A 73 -2.24 5.55 2.41
N VAL A 74 -2.31 5.04 1.18
CA VAL A 74 -2.24 3.61 0.88
C VAL A 74 -0.86 3.28 0.32
N ILE A 75 -0.20 2.25 0.84
CA ILE A 75 1.18 1.91 0.50
C ILE A 75 1.28 0.42 0.18
N SER A 76 1.82 0.08 -0.99
CA SER A 76 2.34 -1.25 -1.27
C SER A 76 3.83 -1.30 -0.91
N LEU A 77 4.23 -2.31 -0.14
CA LEU A 77 5.61 -2.44 0.31
C LEU A 77 6.04 -3.89 0.49
N TRP A 78 7.35 -4.11 0.49
CA TRP A 78 7.96 -5.38 0.80
C TRP A 78 8.69 -5.29 2.14
N LYS A 79 8.46 -6.26 3.01
CA LYS A 79 9.15 -6.36 4.30
C LYS A 79 9.14 -7.80 4.83
N LYS A 80 9.93 -8.06 5.87
CA LYS A 80 9.93 -9.36 6.55
C LYS A 80 8.81 -9.45 7.57
N GLY A 81 8.07 -10.55 7.54
CA GLY A 81 7.09 -10.92 8.56
C GLY A 81 5.83 -10.05 8.57
N SER A 82 4.79 -10.52 9.24
CA SER A 82 3.46 -9.90 9.30
C SER A 82 3.09 -9.28 10.66
N PHE A 83 3.77 -9.62 11.77
CA PHE A 83 3.31 -9.27 13.13
C PHE A 83 4.20 -8.25 13.88
N GLY A 84 5.11 -7.57 13.20
CA GLY A 84 6.09 -6.71 13.88
C GLY A 84 6.85 -7.48 14.98
N ASP A 85 7.10 -6.83 16.12
CA ASP A 85 7.79 -7.43 17.26
C ASP A 85 6.89 -8.32 18.13
N VAL A 86 5.56 -8.23 17.98
CA VAL A 86 4.59 -8.92 18.84
C VAL A 86 3.78 -9.92 18.02
N GLN A 87 4.19 -11.18 18.09
CA GLN A 87 3.49 -12.30 17.44
C GLN A 87 2.30 -12.79 18.31
N PRO A 88 1.09 -12.96 17.75
CA PRO A 88 -0.04 -13.49 18.49
C PRO A 88 0.20 -14.93 18.99
N PHE A 89 -0.26 -15.26 20.19
CA PHE A 89 0.03 -16.55 20.85
C PHE A 89 -0.48 -17.77 20.06
N TRP A 90 -1.51 -17.60 19.23
CA TRP A 90 -2.06 -18.67 18.37
C TRP A 90 -1.23 -18.91 17.11
N HIS A 91 -0.30 -18.02 16.74
CA HIS A 91 0.57 -18.22 15.58
C HIS A 91 1.80 -19.05 15.98
N LYS A 92 1.84 -20.31 15.52
CA LYS A 92 2.91 -21.28 15.86
C LYS A 92 4.02 -21.38 14.79
N GLY A 93 3.89 -20.64 13.69
CA GLY A 93 4.77 -20.73 12.51
C GLY A 93 5.90 -19.69 12.46
N ARG A 94 6.82 -19.88 11.50
CA ARG A 94 7.89 -18.93 11.18
C ARG A 94 7.33 -17.79 10.34
N ASN A 95 7.24 -16.59 10.91
CA ASN A 95 6.77 -15.39 10.20
C ASN A 95 7.95 -14.51 9.75
N LYS A 96 8.81 -15.04 8.89
CA LYS A 96 10.06 -14.37 8.46
C LYS A 96 10.13 -14.10 6.96
N ASP A 97 9.11 -14.52 6.22
CA ASP A 97 9.04 -14.33 4.77
C ASP A 97 9.11 -12.84 4.42
N TYR A 98 9.97 -12.51 3.46
CA TYR A 98 9.99 -11.21 2.80
C TYR A 98 9.01 -11.24 1.63
N LYS A 99 7.85 -10.62 1.81
CA LYS A 99 6.72 -10.62 0.87
C LYS A 99 6.08 -9.23 0.79
N ASN A 100 5.19 -9.07 -0.18
CA ASN A 100 4.46 -7.83 -0.41
C ASN A 100 3.29 -7.70 0.59
N HIS A 101 3.04 -6.47 1.01
CA HIS A 101 1.99 -6.04 1.92
C HIS A 101 1.29 -4.80 1.37
N LEU A 102 0.06 -4.58 1.82
CA LEU A 102 -0.69 -3.36 1.59
C LEU A 102 -1.07 -2.74 2.94
N PHE A 103 -0.60 -1.53 3.20
CA PHE A 103 -0.89 -0.79 4.43
C PHE A 103 -1.71 0.46 4.13
N VAL A 104 -2.63 0.80 5.03
CA VAL A 104 -3.49 1.98 4.99
C VAL A 104 -3.23 2.80 6.24
N TYR A 105 -2.96 4.08 6.02
CA TYR A 105 -2.66 5.05 7.06
C TYR A 105 -3.57 6.26 6.98
N LYS A 106 -3.85 6.85 8.13
CA LYS A 106 -4.43 8.19 8.27
C LYS A 106 -3.42 9.11 8.91
N LEU A 107 -3.42 10.37 8.50
CA LEU A 107 -2.65 11.41 9.16
C LEU A 107 -3.61 12.19 10.07
N GLU A 108 -3.34 12.18 11.37
CA GLU A 108 -4.13 12.93 12.36
C GLU A 108 -3.24 13.97 13.02
N GLY A 109 -3.45 15.24 12.63
CA GLY A 109 -2.47 16.29 12.89
C GLY A 109 -1.14 15.92 12.24
N GLU A 110 -0.09 15.80 13.04
CA GLU A 110 1.26 15.44 12.56
C GLU A 110 1.59 13.94 12.71
N ILE A 111 0.63 13.12 13.15
CA ILE A 111 0.88 11.72 13.50
C ILE A 111 0.26 10.79 12.45
N LEU A 112 1.10 10.02 11.77
CA LEU A 112 0.66 8.97 10.85
C LEU A 112 0.23 7.72 11.65
N LYS A 113 -1.07 7.41 11.64
CA LYS A 113 -1.66 6.25 12.33
C LYS A 113 -2.04 5.16 11.35
N SER A 114 -1.75 3.91 11.71
CA SER A 114 -2.21 2.75 10.93
C SER A 114 -3.72 2.58 11.08
N VAL A 115 -4.44 2.60 9.97
CA VAL A 115 -5.84 2.16 9.91
C VAL A 115 -5.88 0.64 9.79
N TRP A 116 -5.08 0.11 8.86
CA TRP A 116 -4.99 -1.33 8.62
C TRP A 116 -3.69 -1.71 7.95
N CYS A 117 -3.15 -2.86 8.34
CA CYS A 117 -1.92 -3.40 7.80
C CYS A 117 -2.14 -4.87 7.44
N SER A 118 -1.99 -5.22 6.17
CA SER A 118 -2.14 -6.61 5.74
C SER A 118 -1.08 -7.53 6.36
N SER A 119 -1.43 -8.81 6.50
CA SER A 119 -0.41 -9.87 6.52
C SER A 119 0.25 -10.01 5.13
N ASN A 120 1.13 -10.99 4.95
CA ASN A 120 1.68 -11.30 3.62
C ASN A 120 0.52 -11.48 2.64
N LEU A 121 0.53 -10.72 1.53
CA LEU A 121 -0.47 -10.90 0.49
C LEU A 121 -0.21 -12.21 -0.25
N ASP A 122 -1.28 -12.86 -0.72
CA ASP A 122 -1.21 -14.10 -1.49
C ASP A 122 -0.53 -13.89 -2.84
N ASN A 123 -0.72 -12.71 -3.44
CA ASN A 123 -0.08 -12.27 -4.68
C ASN A 123 0.57 -10.90 -4.47
N PRO A 124 1.75 -10.62 -5.05
CA PRO A 124 2.35 -9.30 -4.97
C PRO A 124 1.55 -8.29 -5.79
N ILE A 125 1.39 -7.10 -5.24
CA ILE A 125 0.83 -5.96 -5.96
C ILE A 125 1.89 -5.44 -6.94
N VAL A 126 1.51 -5.34 -8.22
CA VAL A 126 2.29 -4.74 -9.31
C VAL A 126 1.91 -3.27 -9.47
N SER A 127 0.64 -2.94 -9.26
CA SER A 127 0.17 -1.56 -9.25
C SER A 127 -1.21 -1.52 -8.64
N PHE A 128 -1.63 -0.37 -8.13
CA PHE A 128 -3.00 -0.18 -7.70
C PHE A 128 -3.45 1.26 -7.94
N THR A 129 -4.76 1.46 -7.98
CA THR A 129 -5.38 2.79 -7.97
C THR A 129 -6.61 2.77 -7.09
N ILE A 130 -6.99 3.92 -6.56
CA ILE A 130 -8.20 4.08 -5.74
C ILE A 130 -9.25 4.74 -6.64
N ARG A 131 -10.44 4.17 -6.78
CA ARG A 131 -11.53 4.81 -7.54
C ARG A 131 -12.83 4.09 -7.25
N ASP A 132 -13.93 4.82 -7.41
CA ASP A 132 -15.25 4.22 -7.59
C ASP A 132 -15.25 3.37 -8.87
N ALA A 133 -15.22 2.06 -8.68
CA ALA A 133 -15.03 1.08 -9.73
C ALA A 133 -16.34 0.57 -10.31
N ASP A 134 -17.40 0.54 -9.51
CA ASP A 134 -18.72 0.02 -9.86
C ASP A 134 -19.82 1.09 -9.91
N GLY A 135 -19.50 2.34 -9.55
CA GLY A 135 -20.41 3.48 -9.59
C GLY A 135 -21.33 3.60 -8.38
N ASP A 136 -21.03 2.91 -7.27
CA ASP A 136 -21.86 2.93 -6.06
C ASP A 136 -21.60 4.17 -5.16
N GLY A 137 -20.60 4.97 -5.51
CA GLY A 137 -20.18 6.17 -4.79
C GLY A 137 -19.11 5.94 -3.73
N ASN A 138 -18.80 4.69 -3.39
CA ASN A 138 -17.65 4.33 -2.56
C ASN A 138 -16.41 4.16 -3.44
N MET A 139 -15.23 4.29 -2.83
CA MET A 139 -13.95 4.04 -3.48
C MET A 139 -13.53 2.57 -3.27
N GLU A 140 -13.10 1.94 -4.35
CA GLU A 140 -12.43 0.64 -4.36
C GLU A 140 -10.94 0.77 -4.61
N LEU A 141 -10.21 -0.27 -4.21
CA LEU A 141 -8.84 -0.48 -4.64
C LEU A 141 -8.81 -1.37 -5.87
N VAL A 142 -8.46 -0.81 -7.02
CA VAL A 142 -8.30 -1.55 -8.27
C VAL A 142 -6.84 -1.94 -8.41
N VAL A 143 -6.56 -3.23 -8.28
CA VAL A 143 -5.22 -3.79 -8.11
C VAL A 143 -4.84 -4.62 -9.32
N LYS A 144 -3.60 -4.45 -9.79
CA LYS A 144 -2.93 -5.39 -10.67
C LYS A 144 -2.05 -6.28 -9.79
N GLU A 145 -2.43 -7.55 -9.70
CA GLU A 145 -1.69 -8.56 -8.93
C GLU A 145 -0.83 -9.41 -9.87
N GLY A 146 0.39 -9.72 -9.45
CA GLY A 146 1.31 -10.60 -10.16
C GLY A 146 1.47 -11.95 -9.47
N GLU A 147 2.56 -12.66 -9.79
CA GLU A 147 2.94 -13.89 -9.12
C GLU A 147 4.26 -13.73 -8.37
N TYR A 148 4.42 -14.50 -7.29
CA TYR A 148 5.70 -14.56 -6.58
C TYR A 148 6.68 -15.49 -7.27
N LYS A 149 7.92 -15.01 -7.44
CA LYS A 149 9.09 -15.84 -7.66
C LYS A 149 9.86 -15.99 -6.35
N LYS A 150 10.04 -17.23 -5.89
CA LYS A 150 10.90 -17.53 -4.76
C LYS A 150 12.37 -17.45 -5.18
N ILE A 151 13.17 -16.64 -4.49
CA ILE A 151 14.60 -16.46 -4.80
C ILE A 151 15.52 -16.99 -3.69
N ASP A 152 15.00 -17.16 -2.48
CA ASP A 152 15.69 -17.81 -1.36
C ASP A 152 14.64 -18.43 -0.41
N LYS A 153 15.08 -19.14 0.64
CA LYS A 153 14.25 -19.86 1.60
C LYS A 153 13.07 -19.04 2.13
N ASP A 154 13.34 -17.81 2.58
CA ASP A 154 12.36 -16.89 3.16
C ASP A 154 12.25 -15.59 2.32
N LYS A 155 12.72 -15.56 1.06
CA LYS A 155 12.74 -14.34 0.22
C LYS A 155 12.03 -14.54 -1.11
N TYR A 156 11.07 -13.67 -1.38
CA TYR A 156 10.29 -13.65 -2.62
C TYR A 156 10.48 -12.32 -3.34
N THR A 157 10.24 -12.32 -4.64
CA THR A 157 10.16 -11.15 -5.51
C THR A 157 8.96 -11.31 -6.44
N TYR A 158 8.54 -10.24 -7.10
CA TYR A 158 7.63 -10.32 -8.24
C TYR A 158 8.26 -11.13 -9.40
N ASP A 159 7.50 -12.04 -10.00
CA ASP A 159 7.89 -12.72 -11.25
C ASP A 159 7.45 -11.91 -12.48
N PRO A 160 8.37 -11.28 -13.22
CA PRO A 160 8.00 -10.51 -14.42
C PRO A 160 7.48 -11.38 -15.57
N LYS A 161 7.62 -12.72 -15.49
CA LYS A 161 7.07 -13.67 -16.46
C LYS A 161 5.79 -14.35 -15.98
N GLY A 162 5.40 -14.09 -14.73
CA GLY A 162 4.21 -14.66 -14.13
C GLY A 162 2.93 -14.10 -14.72
N VAL A 163 1.81 -14.77 -14.43
CA VAL A 163 0.50 -14.28 -14.82
C VAL A 163 0.17 -13.01 -14.02
N VAL A 164 -0.39 -12.02 -14.71
CA VAL A 164 -0.87 -10.79 -14.10
C VAL A 164 -2.39 -10.75 -14.24
N ARG A 165 -3.08 -10.44 -13.14
CA ARG A 165 -4.54 -10.29 -13.10
C ARG A 165 -4.94 -8.94 -12.54
N ASN A 166 -6.08 -8.42 -12.99
CA ASN A 166 -6.69 -7.24 -12.38
C ASN A 166 -7.79 -7.71 -11.41
N THR A 167 -7.79 -7.15 -10.20
CA THR A 167 -8.79 -7.41 -9.16
C THR A 167 -9.30 -6.10 -8.58
N VAL A 168 -10.49 -6.14 -8.01
CA VAL A 168 -11.13 -5.00 -7.34
C VAL A 168 -11.34 -5.39 -5.88
N TRP A 169 -10.84 -4.59 -4.96
CA TRP A 169 -10.92 -4.85 -3.53
C TRP A 169 -11.78 -3.78 -2.87
N LYS A 170 -12.78 -4.24 -2.12
CA LYS A 170 -13.69 -3.40 -1.35
C LYS A 170 -13.30 -3.36 0.11
N TRP A 171 -13.31 -2.17 0.70
CA TRP A 171 -13.18 -2.02 2.13
C TRP A 171 -14.45 -2.49 2.84
N LYS A 172 -14.31 -3.28 3.92
CA LYS A 172 -15.45 -3.76 4.72
C LYS A 172 -15.30 -3.46 6.21
N GLY A 173 -14.73 -2.30 6.55
CA GLY A 173 -14.63 -1.79 7.92
C GLY A 173 -13.41 -2.28 8.72
N TRP A 174 -12.84 -3.44 8.38
CA TRP A 174 -11.66 -3.99 9.07
C TRP A 174 -10.57 -4.49 8.11
N GLY A 175 -10.73 -4.25 6.81
CA GLY A 175 -9.81 -4.70 5.77
C GLY A 175 -10.47 -4.83 4.41
N PHE A 176 -9.65 -5.24 3.44
CA PHE A 176 -10.05 -5.41 2.06
C PHE A 176 -10.55 -6.82 1.75
N TYR A 177 -11.54 -6.88 0.87
CA TYR A 177 -12.11 -8.12 0.33
C TYR A 177 -12.16 -8.04 -1.18
N LEU A 178 -11.73 -9.13 -1.84
CA LEU A 178 -11.91 -9.29 -3.27
C LEU A 178 -13.40 -9.27 -3.62
N GLU A 179 -13.76 -8.47 -4.63
CA GLU A 179 -15.05 -8.53 -5.25
C GLU A 179 -15.07 -9.68 -6.28
N ASP A 180 -15.99 -10.63 -6.10
CA ASP A 180 -16.18 -11.71 -7.08
C ASP A 180 -16.68 -11.10 -8.38
N SER A 181 -15.92 -11.29 -9.46
CA SER A 181 -16.26 -10.88 -10.83
C SER A 181 -17.45 -11.64 -11.44
N SER A 182 -18.27 -12.32 -10.63
CA SER A 182 -19.48 -13.03 -11.06
C SER A 182 -20.72 -12.14 -11.19
N LYS A 183 -20.59 -10.81 -10.99
CA LYS A 183 -21.69 -9.84 -11.10
C LYS A 183 -21.33 -8.54 -11.82
N ALA A 184 -20.39 -8.59 -12.78
CA ALA A 184 -20.19 -7.52 -13.76
C ALA A 184 -20.85 -7.91 -15.10
#